data_AF-A0A4T0WYW1-F1
#
_entry.id   AF-A0A4T0WYW1-F1
#
_cell.length_a   1.000
_cell.length_b   1.000
_cell.length_c   1.000
_cell.angle_alpha   90.00
_cell.angle_beta   90.00
_cell.angle_gamma   90.00
#
_symmetry.space_group_name_H-M   'P 1'
#
loop_
_entity.id
_entity.type
_entity.pdbx_description
1 polymer ?
#
loop_
_entity_poly.entity_id
_entity_poly.type
_entity_poly.pdbx_seq_one_letter_code
_entity_poly.pdbx_strand_id
1 'polypeptide(L)'
;MLGKKHFDTNINEDTVIELLQSITKPPVPISKYQYHNLRNLSTSNVLPPSSEFKNNFSEYIRAITLKAYTSIMKDKIDNIVTDILKTIPEKLSEEDYLNILFYFHKTSNFNMQFEMLKIMKASSDLNQTIDFDNILLSRNFRPTIYKYLIQRLETLQEKGVLANNNTWYYLFDVFENPEPKIQMLKLMKEYEIDMKPILPFLSSLLPYYSSDQLLDLYKSSGYDGGIDQLPMSLFNQHAQILLNHGKLKDLWTLLVSEPKFRRFLNPSLFVHILSHLLENNQVGYAFALTNLVLHKYNFPKKLSQNVLESKLLNSYLPNAEYFDNWLSLTRIVYPMFNKREAVHLNARTVSRLNDYCKIHNIEPNFKTKVPKDIRLMKQINNDLVWKDGEPEWNLSENTPNFIRAANAVNQFK
;
A
#
# COMPACT_ATOMS: atom_id res chain seq x y z
N MET A 1 -25.96 11.68 16.56
CA MET A 1 -25.37 12.20 17.80
C MET A 1 -23.87 12.43 17.58
N LEU A 2 -23.38 13.54 18.12
CA LEU A 2 -22.13 14.23 17.83
C LEU A 2 -20.86 13.41 18.11
N GLY A 3 -19.81 13.65 17.31
CA GLY A 3 -18.47 13.10 17.59
C GLY A 3 -17.37 13.26 16.52
N LYS A 4 -17.53 14.04 15.44
CA LYS A 4 -16.39 14.49 14.63
C LYS A 4 -15.80 15.74 15.28
N LYS A 5 -14.97 15.57 16.31
CA LYS A 5 -14.20 16.67 16.92
C LYS A 5 -12.82 16.76 16.26
N HIS A 6 -12.60 17.91 15.63
CA HIS A 6 -11.32 18.57 15.35
C HIS A 6 -10.28 17.81 14.50
N PHE A 7 -10.47 17.85 13.19
CA PHE A 7 -9.39 18.32 12.32
C PHE A 7 -9.90 19.60 11.67
N ASP A 8 -9.17 20.70 11.80
CA ASP A 8 -9.41 21.91 11.02
C ASP A 8 -9.27 21.55 9.53
N THR A 9 -10.38 21.21 8.88
CA THR A 9 -10.47 21.04 7.43
C THR A 9 -10.82 22.38 6.79
N ASN A 10 -9.93 23.37 6.90
CA ASN A 10 -9.76 24.33 5.82
C ASN A 10 -8.87 23.63 4.79
N ILE A 11 -9.49 23.15 3.72
CA ILE A 11 -8.88 22.25 2.73
C ILE A 11 -7.78 23.01 1.98
N ASN A 12 -6.53 22.71 2.33
CA ASN A 12 -5.32 23.30 1.75
C ASN A 12 -4.84 22.55 0.47
N GLU A 13 -5.56 21.52 0.03
CA GLU A 13 -5.22 20.75 -1.18
C GLU A 13 -5.44 21.57 -2.45
N ASP A 14 -6.52 22.37 -2.50
CA ASP A 14 -6.82 23.25 -3.63
C ASP A 14 -5.75 24.33 -3.79
N THR A 15 -5.30 24.94 -2.69
CA THR A 15 -4.19 25.90 -2.68
C THR A 15 -2.88 25.27 -3.20
N VAL A 16 -2.62 24.00 -2.89
CA VAL A 16 -1.47 23.29 -3.45
C VAL A 16 -1.59 23.13 -4.97
N ILE A 17 -2.79 22.85 -5.49
CA ILE A 17 -3.03 22.78 -6.95
C ILE A 17 -2.83 24.16 -7.58
N GLU A 18 -3.42 25.21 -7.02
CA GLU A 18 -3.27 26.59 -7.53
C GLU A 18 -1.80 27.02 -7.59
N LEU A 19 -1.04 26.78 -6.52
CA LEU A 19 0.38 27.07 -6.47
C LEU A 19 1.18 26.23 -7.48
N LEU A 20 0.88 24.93 -7.61
CA LEU A 20 1.50 24.07 -8.62
C LEU A 20 1.24 24.58 -10.03
N GLN A 21 0.02 24.99 -10.35
CA GLN A 21 -0.31 25.59 -11.65
C GLN A 21 0.48 26.88 -11.87
N SER A 22 0.66 27.72 -10.83
CA SER A 22 1.39 28.98 -10.93
C SER A 22 2.88 28.83 -11.24
N ILE A 23 3.49 27.70 -10.86
CA ILE A 23 4.88 27.36 -11.15
C ILE A 23 5.02 26.40 -12.35
N THR A 24 3.91 26.07 -13.02
CA THR A 24 3.91 25.17 -14.17
C THR A 24 3.76 25.95 -15.45
N LYS A 25 4.63 25.67 -16.43
CA LYS A 25 4.53 26.20 -17.79
C LYS A 25 4.45 25.04 -18.79
N PRO A 26 3.33 24.86 -19.51
CA PRO A 26 3.24 23.87 -20.57
C PRO A 26 4.14 24.24 -21.77
N PRO A 27 4.78 23.25 -22.44
CA PRO A 27 4.86 21.84 -22.04
C PRO A 27 5.74 21.68 -20.79
N VAL A 28 5.32 20.81 -19.87
CA VAL A 28 6.02 20.63 -18.61
C VAL A 28 7.37 19.94 -18.84
N PRO A 29 8.49 20.50 -18.35
CA PRO A 29 9.80 19.89 -18.51
C PRO A 29 9.87 18.48 -17.92
N ILE A 30 10.54 17.57 -18.61
CA ILE A 30 10.81 16.20 -18.13
C ILE A 30 12.07 16.25 -17.25
N SER A 31 11.96 15.75 -16.02
CA SER A 31 13.10 15.57 -15.13
C SER A 31 14.10 14.58 -15.74
N LYS A 32 15.39 14.85 -15.56
CA LYS A 32 16.46 13.91 -15.93
C LYS A 32 16.50 12.70 -14.99
N TYR A 33 15.93 12.83 -13.79
CA TYR A 33 15.99 11.83 -12.73
C TYR A 33 14.68 11.06 -12.64
N GLN A 34 14.80 9.75 -12.39
CA GLN A 34 13.65 8.88 -12.30
C GLN A 34 12.78 9.21 -11.08
N TYR A 35 11.46 9.25 -11.26
CA TYR A 35 10.53 9.31 -10.14
C TYR A 35 10.60 8.05 -9.27
N HIS A 36 10.73 8.24 -7.95
CA HIS A 36 10.71 7.17 -6.97
C HIS A 36 9.53 7.31 -6.01
N ASN A 37 8.70 6.28 -5.93
CA ASN A 37 7.65 6.20 -4.91
C ASN A 37 8.03 5.18 -3.84
N LEU A 38 7.82 5.53 -2.56
CA LEU A 38 8.11 4.67 -1.41
C LEU A 38 7.43 3.31 -1.48
N ARG A 39 6.23 3.24 -2.05
CA ARG A 39 5.43 2.02 -2.19
C ARG A 39 6.02 1.03 -3.19
N ASN A 40 6.92 1.49 -4.08
CA ASN A 40 7.54 0.67 -5.12
C ASN A 40 8.91 0.11 -4.74
N LEU A 41 9.45 0.46 -3.57
CA LEU A 41 10.77 0.00 -3.17
C LEU A 41 10.76 -1.50 -2.86
N SER A 42 11.68 -2.24 -3.48
CA SER A 42 11.89 -3.65 -3.15
C SER A 42 12.38 -3.80 -1.70
N THR A 43 11.87 -4.79 -0.99
CA THR A 43 12.28 -5.08 0.39
C THR A 43 13.54 -5.94 0.42
N SER A 44 14.49 -5.62 1.29
CA SER A 44 15.66 -6.47 1.56
C SER A 44 15.95 -6.57 3.05
N ASN A 45 16.33 -7.77 3.49
CA ASN A 45 16.80 -8.01 4.86
C ASN A 45 18.32 -8.00 4.97
N VAL A 46 19.03 -7.95 3.83
CA VAL A 46 20.49 -8.07 3.77
C VAL A 46 21.05 -6.88 3.01
N LEU A 47 22.05 -6.21 3.62
CA LEU A 47 22.79 -5.15 2.96
C LEU A 47 23.72 -5.73 1.89
N PRO A 48 23.83 -5.11 0.72
CA PRO A 48 24.84 -5.48 -0.26
C PRO A 48 26.23 -5.28 0.34
N PRO A 49 27.18 -6.21 0.15
CA PRO A 49 28.54 -6.04 0.66
C PRO A 49 29.27 -4.95 -0.14
N SER A 50 29.92 -4.02 0.54
CA SER A 50 30.67 -2.91 -0.11
C SER A 50 31.77 -3.38 -1.05
N SER A 51 32.31 -4.59 -0.83
CA SER A 51 33.34 -5.20 -1.69
C SER A 51 32.87 -5.49 -3.12
N GLU A 52 31.56 -5.64 -3.35
CA GLU A 52 31.00 -5.84 -4.69
C GLU A 52 31.02 -4.55 -5.53
N PHE A 53 31.25 -3.39 -4.90
CA PHE A 53 31.10 -2.07 -5.52
C PHE A 53 32.39 -1.25 -5.49
N LYS A 54 33.56 -1.91 -5.39
CA LYS A 54 34.88 -1.28 -5.17
C LYS A 54 35.22 -0.10 -6.10
N ASN A 55 34.61 -0.02 -7.29
CA ASN A 55 34.80 1.06 -8.26
C ASN A 55 33.52 1.79 -8.68
N ASN A 56 32.36 1.46 -8.10
CA ASN A 56 31.07 2.06 -8.49
C ASN A 56 30.27 2.49 -7.25
N PHE A 57 30.65 3.65 -6.70
CA PHE A 57 30.03 4.22 -5.51
C PHE A 57 28.54 4.55 -5.73
N SER A 58 28.16 5.03 -6.91
CA SER A 58 26.78 5.39 -7.21
C SER A 58 25.84 4.18 -7.23
N GLU A 59 26.30 3.05 -7.78
CA GLU A 59 25.54 1.79 -7.69
C GLU A 59 25.36 1.32 -6.24
N TYR A 60 26.39 1.47 -5.41
CA TYR A 60 26.30 1.12 -4.00
C TYR A 60 25.31 2.01 -3.25
N ILE A 61 25.39 3.33 -3.44
CA ILE A 61 24.45 4.30 -2.86
C ILE A 61 23.04 3.96 -3.28
N ARG A 62 22.79 3.73 -4.57
CA ARG A 62 21.48 3.32 -5.09
C ARG A 62 20.99 2.04 -4.42
N ALA A 63 21.85 1.04 -4.24
CA ALA A 63 21.49 -0.24 -3.64
C ALA A 63 21.10 -0.14 -2.15
N ILE A 64 21.74 0.76 -1.38
CA ILE A 64 21.44 0.96 0.04
C ILE A 64 20.33 1.99 0.30
N THR A 65 20.11 2.94 -0.63
CA THR A 65 19.12 4.03 -0.46
C THR A 65 17.76 3.74 -1.11
N LEU A 66 17.72 3.02 -2.25
CA LEU A 66 16.48 2.74 -3.01
C LEU A 66 15.88 1.34 -2.75
N LYS A 67 16.11 0.79 -1.55
CA LYS A 67 15.41 -0.39 -1.05
C LYS A 67 14.74 -0.11 0.29
N ALA A 68 13.70 -0.88 0.61
CA ALA A 68 13.06 -0.89 1.90
C ALA A 68 13.75 -1.93 2.80
N TYR A 69 14.61 -1.45 3.71
CA TYR A 69 15.30 -2.31 4.66
C TYR A 69 14.55 -2.43 5.99
N THR A 70 14.81 -3.51 6.72
CA THR A 70 14.31 -3.67 8.09
C THR A 70 14.85 -2.58 9.01
N SER A 71 14.11 -2.26 10.08
CA SER A 71 14.51 -1.22 11.04
C SER A 71 15.91 -1.44 11.62
N ILE A 72 16.32 -2.69 11.83
CA ILE A 72 17.65 -3.06 12.33
C ILE A 72 18.77 -2.59 11.40
N MET A 73 18.52 -2.54 10.09
CA MET A 73 19.51 -2.10 9.11
C MET A 73 19.53 -0.57 8.94
N LYS A 74 18.53 0.16 9.47
CA LYS A 74 18.44 1.61 9.34
C LYS A 74 19.70 2.28 9.90
N ASP A 75 20.05 2.00 11.16
CA ASP A 75 21.19 2.64 11.83
C ASP A 75 22.52 2.36 11.10
N LYS A 76 22.65 1.16 10.51
CA LYS A 76 23.83 0.80 9.70
C LYS A 76 23.89 1.62 8.42
N ILE A 77 22.77 1.78 7.72
CA ILE A 77 22.71 2.59 6.49
C ILE A 77 22.95 4.06 6.82
N ASP A 78 22.32 4.58 7.89
CA ASP A 78 22.53 5.96 8.37
C ASP A 78 24.03 6.23 8.58
N ASN A 79 24.74 5.34 9.26
CA ASN A 79 26.19 5.46 9.46
C ASN A 79 26.97 5.41 8.15
N ILE A 80 26.72 4.42 7.29
CA ILE A 80 27.41 4.27 5.99
C ILE A 80 27.22 5.53 5.13
N VAL A 81 25.98 6.01 5.00
CA VAL A 81 25.66 7.18 4.18
C VAL A 81 26.27 8.44 4.78
N THR A 82 26.24 8.60 6.10
CA THR A 82 26.87 9.74 6.78
C THR A 82 28.39 9.74 6.59
N ASP A 83 29.03 8.58 6.68
CA ASP A 83 30.48 8.45 6.46
C ASP A 83 30.85 8.78 5.02
N ILE A 84 30.06 8.33 4.03
CA ILE A 84 30.24 8.68 2.62
C ILE A 84 30.14 10.20 2.42
N LEU A 85 29.09 10.83 2.96
CA LEU A 85 28.89 12.29 2.86
C LEU A 85 30.04 13.09 3.48
N LYS A 86 30.66 12.59 4.56
CA LYS A 86 31.77 13.30 5.23
C LYS A 86 33.13 13.05 4.58
N THR A 87 33.31 11.89 3.96
CA THR A 87 34.64 11.45 3.51
C THR A 87 34.89 11.78 2.04
N ILE A 88 33.87 11.70 1.19
CA ILE A 88 33.99 11.89 -0.26
C ILE A 88 32.82 12.69 -0.89
N PRO A 89 32.34 13.79 -0.27
CA PRO A 89 31.20 14.55 -0.79
C PRO A 89 31.38 15.08 -2.21
N GLU A 90 32.61 15.40 -2.60
CA GLU A 90 32.97 15.92 -3.92
C GLU A 90 32.86 14.87 -5.04
N LYS A 91 32.83 13.58 -4.69
CA LYS A 91 32.71 12.46 -5.66
C LYS A 91 31.27 12.07 -5.95
N LEU A 92 30.32 12.62 -5.21
CA LEU A 92 28.91 12.29 -5.34
C LEU A 92 28.28 13.09 -6.48
N SER A 93 27.56 12.39 -7.36
CA SER A 93 26.74 13.04 -8.39
C SER A 93 25.47 13.64 -7.79
N GLU A 94 24.78 14.49 -8.55
CA GLU A 94 23.46 15.00 -8.14
C GLU A 94 22.46 13.85 -7.91
N GLU A 95 22.50 12.79 -8.74
CA GLU A 95 21.66 11.60 -8.55
C GLU A 95 21.95 10.89 -7.22
N ASP A 96 23.22 10.80 -6.83
CA ASP A 96 23.62 10.21 -5.54
C ASP A 96 23.05 11.01 -4.37
N TYR A 97 23.16 12.33 -4.44
CA TYR A 97 22.58 13.21 -3.44
C TYR A 97 21.05 13.11 -3.41
N LEU A 98 20.36 13.05 -4.55
CA LEU A 98 18.91 12.86 -4.60
C LEU A 98 18.49 11.52 -3.97
N ASN A 99 19.21 10.44 -4.25
CA ASN A 99 18.96 9.12 -3.66
C ASN A 99 19.15 9.12 -2.13
N ILE A 100 20.19 9.80 -1.64
CA ILE A 100 20.45 9.98 -0.21
C ILE A 100 19.36 10.85 0.44
N LEU A 101 18.95 11.95 -0.20
CA LEU A 101 17.89 12.81 0.30
C LEU A 101 16.58 12.05 0.41
N PHE A 102 16.23 11.29 -0.62
CA PHE A 102 15.04 10.44 -0.62
C PHE A 102 15.07 9.41 0.52
N TYR A 103 16.25 8.84 0.81
CA TYR A 103 16.45 7.94 1.94
C TYR A 103 16.29 8.62 3.30
N PHE A 104 16.83 9.82 3.52
CA PHE A 104 16.63 10.51 4.81
C PHE A 104 15.22 11.09 4.93
N HIS A 105 14.58 11.44 3.82
CA HIS A 105 13.17 11.82 3.77
C HIS A 105 12.28 10.67 4.24
N LYS A 106 12.40 9.48 3.62
CA LYS A 106 11.56 8.33 3.97
C LYS A 106 11.74 7.81 5.39
N THR A 107 12.93 7.99 5.96
CA THR A 107 13.25 7.55 7.33
C THR A 107 12.98 8.62 8.38
N SER A 108 12.42 9.76 7.95
CA SER A 108 12.09 10.95 8.75
C SER A 108 13.30 11.50 9.52
N ASN A 109 14.50 11.38 8.96
CA ASN A 109 15.73 11.91 9.54
C ASN A 109 16.03 13.32 9.02
N PHE A 110 15.21 14.30 9.44
CA PHE A 110 15.27 15.68 8.93
C PHE A 110 16.61 16.37 9.19
N ASN A 111 17.23 16.11 10.34
CA ASN A 111 18.54 16.68 10.66
C ASN A 111 19.56 16.28 9.59
N MET A 112 19.59 15.00 9.22
CA MET A 112 20.50 14.52 8.17
C MET A 112 20.14 15.04 6.78
N GLN A 113 18.87 15.27 6.46
CA GLN A 113 18.48 15.93 5.20
C GLN A 113 19.12 17.31 5.08
N PHE A 114 19.01 18.15 6.12
CA PHE A 114 19.55 19.50 6.10
C PHE A 114 21.09 19.52 6.16
N GLU A 115 21.70 18.65 6.97
CA GLU A 115 23.16 18.53 7.03
C GLU A 115 23.75 18.05 5.70
N MET A 116 23.13 17.08 5.04
CA MET A 116 23.53 16.63 3.71
C MET A 116 23.48 17.76 2.68
N LEU A 117 22.40 18.57 2.66
CA LEU A 117 22.31 19.72 1.74
C LEU A 117 23.38 20.79 2.03
N LYS A 118 23.74 21.00 3.30
CA LYS A 118 24.85 21.90 3.68
C LYS A 118 26.20 21.36 3.18
N ILE A 119 26.46 20.06 3.38
CA ILE A 119 27.68 19.39 2.92
C ILE A 119 27.80 19.50 1.40
N MET A 120 26.73 19.17 0.66
CA MET A 120 26.70 19.28 -0.80
C MET A 120 27.07 20.70 -1.25
N LYS A 121 26.45 21.73 -0.67
CA LYS A 121 26.70 23.12 -1.02
C LYS A 121 28.11 23.59 -0.65
N ALA A 122 28.71 23.04 0.41
CA ALA A 122 30.04 23.43 0.87
C ALA A 122 31.18 22.68 0.15
N SER A 123 30.90 21.50 -0.40
CA SER A 123 31.94 20.57 -0.87
C SER A 123 31.76 20.13 -2.33
N SER A 124 30.82 20.71 -3.08
CA SER A 124 30.60 20.43 -4.50
C SER A 124 30.14 21.68 -5.26
N ASP A 125 30.23 21.65 -6.59
CA ASP A 125 29.68 22.69 -7.48
C ASP A 125 28.18 22.52 -7.77
N LEU A 126 27.52 21.57 -7.09
CA LEU A 126 26.12 21.25 -7.31
C LEU A 126 25.22 22.31 -6.65
N ASN A 127 24.19 22.70 -7.39
CA ASN A 127 23.12 23.56 -6.90
C ASN A 127 21.89 22.74 -6.53
N GLN A 128 21.11 23.23 -5.57
CA GLN A 128 19.82 22.63 -5.27
C GLN A 128 18.83 22.96 -6.39
N THR A 129 18.61 21.98 -7.28
CA THR A 129 17.62 22.04 -8.36
C THR A 129 16.20 21.73 -7.87
N ILE A 130 15.20 21.91 -8.74
CA ILE A 130 13.81 21.53 -8.46
C ILE A 130 13.67 20.05 -8.05
N ASP A 131 14.57 19.16 -8.49
CA ASP A 131 14.48 17.74 -8.15
C ASP A 131 14.78 17.44 -6.67
N PHE A 132 15.57 18.28 -6.00
CA PHE A 132 15.71 18.20 -4.54
C PHE A 132 14.41 18.62 -3.84
N ASP A 133 13.80 19.71 -4.30
CA ASP A 133 12.54 20.20 -3.76
C ASP A 133 11.39 19.20 -4.00
N ASN A 134 11.38 18.52 -5.15
CA ASN A 134 10.44 17.44 -5.47
C ASN A 134 10.42 16.34 -4.40
N ILE A 135 11.60 15.90 -3.93
CA ILE A 135 11.69 14.91 -2.85
C ILE A 135 11.10 15.47 -1.55
N LEU A 136 11.40 16.73 -1.23
CA LEU A 136 10.93 17.39 -0.02
C LEU A 136 9.43 17.71 -0.05
N LEU A 137 8.85 17.84 -1.24
CA LEU A 137 7.40 17.97 -1.47
C LEU A 137 6.68 16.62 -1.33
N SER A 138 7.40 15.50 -1.34
CA SER A 138 6.79 14.17 -1.22
C SER A 138 6.26 13.89 0.19
N ARG A 139 5.31 12.94 0.29
CA ARG A 139 4.69 12.57 1.55
C ARG A 139 5.69 11.94 2.54
N ASN A 140 5.97 12.65 3.64
CA ASN A 140 6.79 12.13 4.74
C ASN A 140 5.95 11.64 5.94
N PHE A 141 4.84 12.32 6.25
CA PHE A 141 3.99 12.03 7.42
C PHE A 141 2.59 11.55 7.04
N ARG A 142 1.92 10.91 8.02
CA ARG A 142 0.46 10.68 8.00
C ARG A 142 -0.14 11.18 9.33
N PRO A 143 -1.06 12.16 9.32
CA PRO A 143 -1.57 12.90 8.15
C PRO A 143 -0.52 13.86 7.54
N THR A 144 -0.72 14.24 6.27
CA THR A 144 0.12 15.24 5.59
C THR A 144 0.00 16.60 6.28
N ILE A 145 1.13 17.32 6.44
CA ILE A 145 1.14 18.70 6.94
C ILE A 145 1.22 19.69 5.76
N TYR A 146 0.06 20.09 5.23
CA TYR A 146 -0.03 20.96 4.05
C TYR A 146 0.64 22.32 4.19
N LYS A 147 0.70 22.88 5.41
CA LYS A 147 1.35 24.17 5.68
C LYS A 147 2.79 24.23 5.14
N TYR A 148 3.58 23.18 5.37
CA TYR A 148 4.99 23.16 4.92
C TYR A 148 5.13 22.98 3.42
N LEU A 149 4.17 22.29 2.79
CA LEU A 149 4.14 22.11 1.34
C LEU A 149 3.79 23.43 0.64
N ILE A 150 2.77 24.13 1.13
CA ILE A 150 2.37 25.46 0.65
C ILE A 150 3.55 26.43 0.75
N GLN A 151 4.18 26.55 1.92
CA GLN A 151 5.33 27.43 2.12
C GLN A 151 6.49 27.15 1.16
N ARG A 152 6.72 25.86 0.85
CA ARG A 152 7.76 25.47 -0.12
C ARG A 152 7.37 25.85 -1.54
N LEU A 153 6.12 25.63 -1.94
CA LEU A 153 5.64 26.02 -3.28
C LEU A 153 5.63 27.54 -3.47
N GLU A 154 5.21 28.31 -2.46
CA GLU A 154 5.33 29.78 -2.44
C GLU A 154 6.78 30.22 -2.63
N THR A 155 7.72 29.61 -1.89
CA THR A 155 9.17 29.91 -2.05
C THR A 155 9.68 29.60 -3.45
N LEU A 156 9.21 28.52 -4.08
CA LEU A 156 9.59 28.16 -5.46
C LEU A 156 9.02 29.17 -6.46
N GLN A 157 7.78 29.61 -6.27
CA GLN A 157 7.12 30.64 -7.06
C GLN A 157 7.87 31.97 -6.98
N GLU A 158 8.18 32.44 -5.77
CA GLU A 158 8.94 33.68 -5.54
C GLU A 158 10.31 33.67 -6.21
N LYS A 159 10.96 32.50 -6.26
CA LYS A 159 12.26 32.30 -6.91
C LYS A 159 12.17 32.09 -8.42
N GLY A 160 10.97 32.03 -8.99
CA GLY A 160 10.76 31.74 -10.41
C GLY A 160 11.21 30.34 -10.83
N VAL A 161 11.23 29.37 -9.90
CA VAL A 161 11.58 27.97 -10.20
C VAL A 161 10.37 27.29 -10.82
N LEU A 162 10.55 26.71 -12.02
CA LEU A 162 9.50 25.99 -12.72
C LEU A 162 9.41 24.53 -12.29
N ALA A 163 8.17 24.04 -12.14
CA ALA A 163 7.88 22.63 -11.92
C ALA A 163 8.29 21.78 -13.13
N ASN A 164 8.72 20.55 -12.84
CA ASN A 164 8.91 19.49 -13.84
C ASN A 164 7.88 18.37 -13.61
N ASN A 165 7.85 17.35 -14.46
CA ASN A 165 6.92 16.22 -14.31
C ASN A 165 7.02 15.51 -12.94
N ASN A 166 8.21 15.40 -12.35
CA ASN A 166 8.38 14.83 -11.01
C ASN A 166 7.69 15.66 -9.92
N THR A 167 7.64 16.98 -10.04
CA THR A 167 6.87 17.85 -9.11
C THR A 167 5.41 17.41 -9.04
N TRP A 168 4.81 17.15 -10.20
CA TRP A 168 3.43 16.66 -10.31
C TRP A 168 3.27 15.26 -9.70
N TYR A 169 4.20 14.34 -9.95
CA TYR A 169 4.12 12.98 -9.42
C TYR A 169 4.24 12.93 -7.89
N TYR A 170 5.13 13.72 -7.30
CA TYR A 170 5.28 13.76 -5.85
C TYR A 170 4.08 14.39 -5.16
N LEU A 171 3.54 15.49 -5.69
CA LEU A 171 2.33 16.13 -5.13
C LEU A 171 1.07 15.26 -5.30
N PHE A 172 0.97 14.48 -6.38
CA PHE A 172 -0.15 13.54 -6.55
C PHE A 172 -0.25 12.50 -5.41
N ASP A 173 0.88 12.02 -4.89
CA ASP A 173 0.90 11.04 -3.78
C ASP A 173 0.64 11.67 -2.41
N VAL A 174 0.76 13.00 -2.30
CA VAL A 174 0.49 13.76 -1.08
C VAL A 174 -1.01 13.82 -0.79
N PHE A 175 -1.83 14.06 -1.82
CA PHE A 175 -3.26 14.26 -1.66
C PHE A 175 -3.94 13.05 -1.02
N GLU A 176 -4.85 13.34 -0.09
CA GLU A 176 -5.60 12.33 0.65
C GLU A 176 -7.01 12.19 0.07
N ASN A 177 -7.62 13.30 -0.38
CA ASN A 177 -8.97 13.28 -0.91
C ASN A 177 -9.05 12.88 -2.40
N PRO A 178 -10.14 12.24 -2.84
CA PRO A 178 -10.34 11.87 -4.23
C PRO A 178 -10.48 13.06 -5.19
N GLU A 179 -11.20 14.12 -4.80
CA GLU A 179 -11.54 15.23 -5.70
C GLU A 179 -10.28 15.97 -6.22
N PRO A 180 -9.32 16.40 -5.37
CA PRO A 180 -8.10 17.07 -5.85
C PRO A 180 -7.22 16.17 -6.72
N LYS A 181 -7.19 14.86 -6.45
CA LYS A 181 -6.50 13.90 -7.32
C LYS A 181 -7.15 13.77 -8.69
N ILE A 182 -8.48 13.73 -8.76
CA ILE A 182 -9.21 13.71 -10.03
C ILE A 182 -8.92 15.00 -10.81
N GLN A 183 -8.88 16.15 -10.13
CA GLN A 183 -8.48 17.43 -10.73
C GLN A 183 -7.03 17.37 -11.26
N MET A 184 -6.07 16.85 -10.48
CA MET A 184 -4.69 16.64 -10.95
C MET A 184 -4.62 15.77 -12.20
N LEU A 185 -5.35 14.65 -12.27
CA LEU A 185 -5.32 13.78 -13.46
C LEU A 185 -5.82 14.51 -14.71
N LYS A 186 -6.84 15.37 -14.56
CA LYS A 186 -7.33 16.22 -15.66
C LYS A 186 -6.26 17.23 -16.10
N LEU A 187 -5.64 17.92 -15.15
CA LEU A 187 -4.57 18.89 -15.42
C LEU A 187 -3.33 18.23 -16.03
N MET A 188 -2.93 17.06 -15.55
CA MET A 188 -1.82 16.29 -16.12
C MET A 188 -2.08 15.92 -17.58
N LYS A 189 -3.32 15.57 -17.92
CA LYS A 189 -3.72 15.34 -19.32
C LYS A 189 -3.68 16.64 -20.13
N GLU A 190 -4.18 17.75 -19.59
CA GLU A 190 -4.17 19.07 -20.25
C GLU A 190 -2.75 19.57 -20.51
N TYR A 191 -1.84 19.34 -19.56
CA TYR A 191 -0.45 19.80 -19.62
C TYR A 191 0.51 18.77 -20.23
N GLU A 192 -0.05 17.72 -20.86
CA GLU A 192 0.70 16.67 -21.56
C GLU A 192 1.74 15.94 -20.69
N ILE A 193 1.43 15.78 -19.40
CA ILE A 193 2.27 15.09 -18.42
C ILE A 193 1.97 13.59 -18.46
N ASP A 194 2.99 12.77 -18.71
CA ASP A 194 2.84 11.30 -18.70
C ASP A 194 2.33 10.81 -17.34
N MET A 195 1.14 10.19 -17.31
CA MET A 195 0.54 9.65 -16.08
C MET A 195 1.04 8.25 -15.73
N LYS A 196 1.77 7.57 -16.62
CA LYS A 196 2.25 6.19 -16.42
C LYS A 196 2.94 5.95 -15.07
N PRO A 197 3.77 6.87 -14.53
CA PRO A 197 4.43 6.69 -13.23
C PRO A 197 3.47 6.66 -12.03
N ILE A 198 2.28 7.28 -12.13
CA ILE A 198 1.34 7.41 -11.02
C ILE A 198 0.13 6.46 -11.09
N LEU A 199 -0.13 5.84 -12.25
CA LEU A 199 -1.24 4.89 -12.43
C LEU A 199 -1.27 3.75 -11.39
N PRO A 200 -0.15 3.20 -10.90
CA PRO A 200 -0.18 2.20 -9.83
C PRO A 200 -0.75 2.69 -8.48
N PHE A 201 -0.96 3.99 -8.30
CA PHE A 201 -1.36 4.59 -7.01
C PHE A 201 -2.79 5.12 -6.97
N LEU A 202 -3.63 4.75 -7.93
CA LEU A 202 -5.03 5.20 -8.03
C LEU A 202 -6.00 4.50 -7.06
N SER A 203 -5.50 3.68 -6.13
CA SER A 203 -6.34 2.90 -5.18
C SER A 203 -7.45 3.71 -4.48
N SER A 204 -7.21 4.96 -4.11
CA SER A 204 -8.21 5.83 -3.46
C SER A 204 -9.27 6.37 -4.42
N LEU A 205 -9.03 6.30 -5.72
CA LEU A 205 -9.92 6.80 -6.77
C LEU A 205 -10.76 5.71 -7.40
N LEU A 206 -10.43 4.43 -7.21
CA LEU A 206 -11.14 3.32 -7.84
C LEU A 206 -12.67 3.34 -7.65
N PRO A 207 -13.24 3.78 -6.50
CA PRO A 207 -14.70 3.92 -6.37
C PRO A 207 -15.36 4.94 -7.32
N TYR A 208 -14.57 5.86 -7.90
CA TYR A 208 -15.04 6.93 -8.79
C TYR A 208 -14.88 6.60 -10.27
N TYR A 209 -14.36 5.41 -10.61
CA TYR A 209 -14.15 4.97 -11.98
C TYR A 209 -15.02 3.75 -12.29
N SER A 210 -15.58 3.71 -13.50
CA SER A 210 -16.02 2.47 -14.10
C SER A 210 -14.83 1.67 -14.63
N SER A 211 -15.07 0.39 -14.95
CA SER A 211 -14.06 -0.49 -15.56
C SER A 211 -13.53 0.10 -16.86
N ASP A 212 -14.43 0.57 -17.73
CA ASP A 212 -14.09 1.12 -19.04
C ASP A 212 -13.32 2.43 -18.91
N GLN A 213 -13.73 3.32 -18.00
CA GLN A 213 -13.02 4.58 -17.75
C GLN A 213 -11.59 4.36 -17.26
N LEU A 214 -11.36 3.34 -16.43
CA LEU A 214 -10.02 2.99 -15.96
C LEU A 214 -9.17 2.40 -17.10
N LEU A 215 -9.74 1.53 -17.93
CA LEU A 215 -9.05 0.95 -19.07
C LEU A 215 -8.72 2.00 -20.14
N ASP A 216 -9.62 2.94 -20.41
CA ASP A 216 -9.37 4.07 -21.30
C ASP A 216 -8.23 4.96 -20.78
N LEU A 217 -8.18 5.19 -19.46
CA LEU A 217 -7.07 5.90 -18.83
C LEU A 217 -5.74 5.16 -19.05
N TYR A 218 -5.71 3.85 -18.83
CA TYR A 218 -4.51 3.02 -19.06
C TYR A 218 -4.07 3.06 -20.52
N LYS A 219 -5.00 2.90 -21.46
CA LYS A 219 -4.74 2.97 -22.89
C LYS A 219 -4.18 4.33 -23.31
N SER A 220 -4.78 5.42 -22.81
CA SER A 220 -4.29 6.78 -23.08
C SER A 220 -2.88 7.05 -22.53
N SER A 221 -2.43 6.25 -21.55
CA SER A 221 -1.09 6.33 -20.94
C SER A 221 -0.11 5.29 -21.51
N GLY A 222 -0.43 4.68 -22.67
CA GLY A 222 0.45 3.73 -23.37
C GLY A 222 0.36 2.28 -22.90
N TYR A 223 -0.74 1.88 -22.25
CA TYR A 223 -1.10 0.47 -22.03
C TYR A 223 -2.24 0.09 -22.98
N ASP A 224 -1.94 0.09 -24.27
CA ASP A 224 -2.85 -0.23 -25.38
C ASP A 224 -3.03 -1.74 -25.62
N GLY A 225 -2.16 -2.56 -25.03
CA GLY A 225 -2.34 -4.00 -24.95
C GLY A 225 -3.63 -4.39 -24.22
N GLY A 226 -4.13 -5.60 -24.49
CA GLY A 226 -5.29 -6.15 -23.79
C GLY A 226 -5.07 -6.24 -22.27
N ILE A 227 -6.15 -6.49 -21.51
CA ILE A 227 -6.13 -6.62 -20.04
C ILE A 227 -5.09 -7.67 -19.58
N ASP A 228 -4.87 -8.70 -20.40
CA ASP A 228 -3.89 -9.75 -20.16
C ASP A 228 -2.45 -9.26 -20.19
N GLN A 229 -2.15 -8.11 -20.79
CA GLN A 229 -0.81 -7.52 -20.87
C GLN A 229 -0.54 -6.47 -19.78
N LEU A 230 -1.55 -6.12 -18.98
CA LEU A 230 -1.38 -5.14 -17.91
C LEU A 230 -0.33 -5.60 -16.87
N PRO A 231 0.46 -4.67 -16.31
CA PRO A 231 1.22 -4.92 -15.10
C PRO A 231 0.31 -5.38 -13.97
N MET A 232 0.85 -6.21 -13.07
CA MET A 232 0.11 -6.79 -11.93
C MET A 232 -0.63 -5.73 -11.08
N SER A 233 0.01 -4.58 -10.86
CA SER A 233 -0.57 -3.48 -10.09
C SER A 233 -1.82 -2.90 -10.74
N LEU A 234 -1.80 -2.71 -12.06
CA LEU A 234 -2.94 -2.16 -12.82
C LEU A 234 -4.07 -3.19 -12.96
N PHE A 235 -3.72 -4.47 -13.18
CA PHE A 235 -4.72 -5.54 -13.17
C PHE A 235 -5.42 -5.64 -11.82
N ASN A 236 -4.69 -5.56 -10.70
CA ASN A 236 -5.29 -5.61 -9.36
C ASN A 236 -6.26 -4.44 -9.12
N GLN A 237 -5.97 -3.24 -9.63
CA GLN A 237 -6.90 -2.11 -9.55
C GLN A 237 -8.16 -2.34 -10.38
N HIS A 238 -8.01 -2.83 -11.62
CA HIS A 238 -9.15 -3.20 -12.47
C HIS A 238 -10.01 -4.28 -11.80
N ALA A 239 -9.38 -5.32 -11.25
CA ALA A 239 -10.07 -6.35 -10.48
C ALA A 239 -10.80 -5.78 -9.26
N GLN A 240 -10.21 -4.80 -8.56
CA GLN A 240 -10.86 -4.13 -7.44
C GLN A 240 -12.09 -3.30 -7.89
N ILE A 241 -12.06 -2.65 -9.05
CA ILE A 241 -13.25 -1.99 -9.62
C ILE A 241 -14.33 -3.03 -9.91
N LEU A 242 -14.00 -4.17 -10.54
CA LEU A 242 -14.97 -5.24 -10.78
C LEU A 242 -15.61 -5.73 -9.48
N LEU A 243 -14.81 -5.93 -8.42
CA LEU A 243 -15.30 -6.31 -7.09
C LEU A 243 -16.21 -5.24 -6.49
N ASN A 244 -15.87 -3.96 -6.58
CA ASN A 244 -16.72 -2.86 -6.10
C ASN A 244 -18.10 -2.83 -6.79
N HIS A 245 -18.18 -3.30 -8.04
CA HIS A 245 -19.41 -3.41 -8.81
C HIS A 245 -20.08 -4.80 -8.72
N GLY A 246 -19.70 -5.63 -7.75
CA GLY A 246 -20.31 -6.94 -7.51
C GLY A 246 -19.99 -7.99 -8.59
N LYS A 247 -18.98 -7.76 -9.44
CA LYS A 247 -18.59 -8.62 -10.56
C LYS A 247 -17.60 -9.72 -10.17
N LEU A 248 -17.73 -10.27 -8.96
CA LEU A 248 -16.84 -11.33 -8.45
C LEU A 248 -16.84 -12.56 -9.35
N LYS A 249 -18.01 -13.02 -9.80
CA LYS A 249 -18.14 -14.19 -10.68
C LYS A 249 -17.43 -13.98 -12.02
N ASP A 250 -17.59 -12.80 -12.61
CA ASP A 250 -16.97 -12.45 -13.89
C ASP A 250 -15.44 -12.39 -13.76
N LEU A 251 -14.93 -11.72 -12.70
CA LEU A 251 -13.51 -11.68 -12.38
C LEU A 251 -12.94 -13.08 -12.15
N TRP A 252 -13.63 -13.92 -11.38
CA TRP A 252 -13.17 -15.27 -11.11
C TRP A 252 -13.09 -16.11 -12.39
N THR A 253 -14.13 -16.03 -13.22
CA THR A 253 -14.20 -16.73 -14.51
C THR A 253 -13.03 -16.31 -15.41
N LEU A 254 -12.77 -15.00 -15.52
CA LEU A 254 -11.63 -14.46 -16.26
C LEU A 254 -10.30 -15.06 -15.79
N LEU A 255 -10.08 -15.17 -14.48
CA LEU A 255 -8.83 -15.68 -13.90
C LEU A 255 -8.61 -17.17 -14.16
N VAL A 256 -9.67 -17.99 -14.19
CA VAL A 256 -9.54 -19.46 -14.19
C VAL A 256 -9.74 -20.10 -15.56
N SER A 257 -10.64 -19.54 -16.38
CA SER A 257 -11.01 -20.06 -17.70
C SER A 257 -9.91 -19.86 -18.74
N GLU A 258 -9.08 -18.82 -18.57
CA GLU A 258 -8.05 -18.46 -19.53
C GLU A 258 -6.64 -18.55 -18.90
N PRO A 259 -5.75 -19.43 -19.40
CA PRO A 259 -4.43 -19.64 -18.80
C PRO A 259 -3.59 -18.37 -18.66
N LYS A 260 -3.72 -17.43 -19.60
CA LYS A 260 -2.98 -16.16 -19.60
C LYS A 260 -3.31 -15.25 -18.41
N PHE A 261 -4.50 -15.36 -17.83
CA PHE A 261 -4.90 -14.57 -16.67
C PHE A 261 -4.54 -15.23 -15.33
N ARG A 262 -4.20 -16.53 -15.31
CA ARG A 262 -3.84 -17.24 -14.06
C ARG A 262 -2.66 -16.61 -13.33
N ARG A 263 -1.75 -15.96 -14.05
CA ARG A 263 -0.61 -15.22 -13.46
C ARG A 263 -1.06 -14.13 -12.47
N PHE A 264 -2.25 -13.57 -12.66
CA PHE A 264 -2.80 -12.54 -11.80
C PHE A 264 -3.41 -13.09 -10.51
N LEU A 265 -3.67 -14.40 -10.41
CA LEU A 265 -4.12 -15.02 -9.18
C LEU A 265 -2.94 -15.15 -8.20
N ASN A 266 -2.66 -14.06 -7.48
CA ASN A 266 -1.56 -13.92 -6.54
C ASN A 266 -2.06 -13.48 -5.15
N PRO A 267 -1.20 -13.49 -4.10
CA PRO A 267 -1.60 -13.11 -2.75
C PRO A 267 -2.23 -11.72 -2.62
N SER A 268 -1.79 -10.72 -3.41
CA SER A 268 -2.38 -9.37 -3.39
C SER A 268 -3.82 -9.39 -3.90
N LEU A 269 -4.09 -10.08 -5.02
CA LEU A 269 -5.45 -10.18 -5.54
C LEU A 269 -6.36 -10.98 -4.60
N PHE A 270 -5.83 -12.06 -4.01
CA PHE A 270 -6.54 -12.82 -2.97
C PHE A 270 -6.98 -11.93 -1.81
N VAL A 271 -6.14 -11.03 -1.32
CA VAL A 271 -6.51 -10.07 -0.25
C VAL A 271 -7.70 -9.19 -0.67
N HIS A 272 -7.78 -8.76 -1.94
CA HIS A 272 -8.89 -7.94 -2.43
C HIS A 272 -10.19 -8.74 -2.53
N ILE A 273 -10.15 -9.94 -3.12
CA ILE A 273 -11.33 -10.82 -3.21
C ILE A 273 -11.85 -11.15 -1.80
N LEU A 274 -10.93 -11.47 -0.88
CA LEU A 274 -11.29 -11.79 0.49
C LEU A 274 -11.95 -10.61 1.22
N SER A 275 -11.43 -9.39 1.01
CA SER A 275 -12.02 -8.18 1.59
C SER A 275 -13.44 -7.96 1.07
N HIS A 276 -13.64 -8.10 -0.24
CA HIS A 276 -14.96 -8.01 -0.87
C HIS A 276 -15.96 -9.01 -0.27
N LEU A 277 -15.59 -10.28 -0.12
CA LEU A 277 -16.46 -11.30 0.48
C LEU A 277 -16.86 -10.92 1.92
N LEU A 278 -15.92 -10.48 2.73
CA LEU A 278 -16.19 -10.11 4.12
C LEU A 278 -17.04 -8.84 4.24
N GLU A 279 -16.79 -7.83 3.41
CA GLU A 279 -17.62 -6.61 3.31
C GLU A 279 -19.06 -6.92 2.91
N ASN A 280 -19.27 -7.95 2.10
CA ASN A 280 -20.59 -8.45 1.70
C ASN A 280 -21.16 -9.50 2.67
N ASN A 281 -20.57 -9.67 3.86
CA ASN A 281 -20.99 -10.64 4.87
C ASN A 281 -21.00 -12.10 4.39
N GLN A 282 -20.11 -12.45 3.49
CA GLN A 282 -19.96 -13.78 2.92
C GLN A 282 -18.80 -14.53 3.59
N VAL A 283 -18.87 -14.69 4.91
CA VAL A 283 -17.80 -15.31 5.72
C VAL A 283 -17.53 -16.76 5.29
N GLY A 284 -18.60 -17.52 5.00
CA GLY A 284 -18.48 -18.90 4.49
C GLY A 284 -17.64 -19.00 3.22
N TYR A 285 -17.87 -18.10 2.26
CA TYR A 285 -17.09 -18.04 1.02
C TYR A 285 -15.64 -17.58 1.25
N ALA A 286 -15.38 -16.74 2.25
CA ALA A 286 -14.02 -16.32 2.60
C ALA A 286 -13.15 -17.51 3.07
N PHE A 287 -13.71 -18.40 3.90
CA PHE A 287 -13.06 -19.66 4.27
C PHE A 287 -12.89 -20.58 3.05
N ALA A 288 -13.95 -20.76 2.25
CA ALA A 288 -13.90 -21.62 1.07
C ALA A 288 -12.85 -21.17 0.04
N LEU A 289 -12.77 -19.87 -0.22
CA LEU A 289 -11.74 -19.28 -1.08
C LEU A 289 -10.34 -19.53 -0.52
N THR A 290 -10.16 -19.38 0.78
CA THR A 290 -8.87 -19.64 1.44
C THR A 290 -8.46 -21.10 1.27
N ASN A 291 -9.36 -22.05 1.49
CA ASN A 291 -9.10 -23.48 1.23
C ASN A 291 -8.75 -23.73 -0.25
N LEU A 292 -9.49 -23.11 -1.18
CA LEU A 292 -9.28 -23.28 -2.61
C LEU A 292 -7.88 -22.82 -3.04
N VAL A 293 -7.45 -21.62 -2.64
CA VAL A 293 -6.13 -21.09 -3.02
C VAL A 293 -4.98 -21.87 -2.41
N LEU A 294 -5.19 -22.45 -1.22
CA LEU A 294 -4.20 -23.31 -0.57
C LEU A 294 -4.01 -24.64 -1.29
N HIS A 295 -5.11 -25.31 -1.65
CA HIS A 295 -5.07 -26.68 -2.16
C HIS A 295 -4.95 -26.77 -3.69
N LYS A 296 -5.59 -25.85 -4.43
CA LYS A 296 -5.60 -25.86 -5.91
C LYS A 296 -4.50 -24.99 -6.51
N TYR A 297 -4.21 -23.85 -5.86
CA TYR A 297 -3.28 -22.84 -6.39
C TYR A 297 -1.97 -22.72 -5.60
N ASN A 298 -1.74 -23.60 -4.61
CA ASN A 298 -0.49 -23.71 -3.84
C ASN A 298 -0.04 -22.41 -3.15
N PHE A 299 -0.98 -21.58 -2.70
CA PHE A 299 -0.62 -20.40 -1.91
C PHE A 299 0.01 -20.82 -0.57
N PRO A 300 0.96 -20.07 -0.01
CA PRO A 300 1.59 -20.44 1.26
C PRO A 300 0.56 -20.50 2.40
N LYS A 301 0.44 -21.66 3.04
CA LYS A 301 -0.52 -21.92 4.14
C LYS A 301 -0.55 -20.81 5.19
N LYS A 302 0.64 -20.49 5.71
CA LYS A 302 0.80 -19.49 6.76
C LYS A 302 0.35 -18.10 6.30
N LEU A 303 0.58 -17.74 5.03
CA LEU A 303 0.18 -16.44 4.49
C LEU A 303 -1.34 -16.37 4.36
N SER A 304 -1.97 -17.30 3.63
CA SER A 304 -3.40 -17.21 3.34
C SER A 304 -4.27 -17.32 4.59
N GLN A 305 -3.89 -18.19 5.54
CA GLN A 305 -4.58 -18.31 6.83
C GLN A 305 -4.43 -17.01 7.63
N ASN A 306 -3.22 -16.49 7.82
CA ASN A 306 -3.01 -15.26 8.60
C ASN A 306 -3.74 -14.04 7.98
N VAL A 307 -3.84 -13.98 6.65
CA VAL A 307 -4.61 -12.93 5.94
C VAL A 307 -6.10 -13.04 6.25
N LEU A 308 -6.70 -14.23 6.12
CA LEU A 308 -8.10 -14.48 6.46
C LEU A 308 -8.40 -14.10 7.91
N GLU A 309 -7.60 -14.63 8.82
CA GLU A 309 -7.79 -14.42 10.25
C GLU A 309 -7.72 -12.93 10.61
N SER A 310 -6.70 -12.22 10.10
CA SER A 310 -6.54 -10.79 10.34
C SER A 310 -7.68 -9.96 9.74
N LYS A 311 -8.17 -10.32 8.55
CA LYS A 311 -9.27 -9.62 7.88
C LYS A 311 -10.60 -9.83 8.59
N LEU A 312 -10.89 -11.05 9.05
CA LEU A 312 -12.05 -11.34 9.89
C LEU A 312 -12.05 -10.49 11.15
N LEU A 313 -10.91 -10.44 11.86
CA LEU A 313 -10.77 -9.59 13.05
C LEU A 313 -10.98 -8.12 12.73
N ASN A 314 -10.39 -7.59 11.64
CA ASN A 314 -10.59 -6.20 11.26
C ASN A 314 -12.04 -5.86 10.89
N SER A 315 -12.81 -6.80 10.33
CA SER A 315 -14.20 -6.56 9.93
C SER A 315 -15.18 -6.63 11.10
N TYR A 316 -15.00 -7.58 12.01
CA TYR A 316 -16.00 -7.88 13.04
C TYR A 316 -15.65 -7.35 14.44
N LEU A 317 -14.36 -7.33 14.81
CA LEU A 317 -13.93 -6.84 16.13
C LEU A 317 -14.30 -5.36 16.40
N PRO A 318 -14.30 -4.46 15.39
CA PRO A 318 -14.75 -3.09 15.58
C PRO A 318 -16.23 -2.93 15.96
N ASN A 319 -17.08 -3.91 15.64
CA ASN A 319 -18.53 -3.79 15.73
C ASN A 319 -19.16 -4.61 16.85
N ALA A 320 -18.43 -5.55 17.45
CA ALA A 320 -18.93 -6.35 18.56
C ALA A 320 -19.18 -5.50 19.83
N GLU A 321 -20.42 -5.50 20.32
CA GLU A 321 -20.83 -4.90 21.59
C GLU A 321 -20.40 -5.79 22.75
N TYR A 322 -19.43 -5.32 23.55
CA TYR A 322 -18.92 -5.99 24.76
C TYR A 322 -18.34 -7.41 24.55
N PHE A 323 -17.45 -7.80 25.45
CA PHE A 323 -16.41 -8.81 25.24
C PHE A 323 -16.85 -10.29 25.25
N ASP A 324 -18.15 -10.59 25.34
CA ASP A 324 -18.65 -11.96 25.53
C ASP A 324 -18.61 -12.79 24.23
N ASN A 325 -18.80 -12.17 23.06
CA ASN A 325 -18.69 -12.85 21.76
C ASN A 325 -17.25 -12.88 21.20
N TRP A 326 -16.34 -12.10 21.81
CA TRP A 326 -14.95 -12.01 21.37
C TRP A 326 -14.16 -13.28 21.64
N LEU A 327 -14.38 -13.93 22.79
CA LEU A 327 -13.63 -15.12 23.17
C LEU A 327 -13.76 -16.21 22.12
N SER A 328 -14.97 -16.47 21.61
CA SER A 328 -15.19 -17.47 20.58
C SER A 328 -14.55 -17.07 19.25
N LEU A 329 -14.81 -15.86 18.75
CA LEU A 329 -14.26 -15.39 17.47
C LEU A 329 -12.73 -15.33 17.49
N THR A 330 -12.14 -14.67 18.50
CA THR A 330 -10.69 -14.51 18.62
C THR A 330 -9.98 -15.82 18.95
N ARG A 331 -10.57 -16.72 19.76
CA ARG A 331 -9.96 -18.06 20.01
C ARG A 331 -10.02 -18.97 18.81
N ILE A 332 -11.13 -18.98 18.07
CA ILE A 332 -11.30 -19.84 16.89
C ILE A 332 -10.39 -19.34 15.76
N VAL A 333 -10.45 -18.03 15.50
CA VAL A 333 -9.86 -17.39 14.32
C VAL A 333 -8.43 -16.89 14.55
N TYR A 334 -7.99 -16.51 15.76
CA TYR A 334 -6.65 -15.92 15.93
C TYR A 334 -5.92 -16.43 17.19
N PRO A 335 -5.41 -17.68 17.16
CA PRO A 335 -4.86 -18.37 18.34
C PRO A 335 -3.61 -17.79 18.97
N MET A 336 -2.88 -16.94 18.26
CA MET A 336 -1.63 -16.36 18.74
C MET A 336 -1.48 -14.97 18.14
N PHE A 337 -1.60 -13.95 18.98
CA PHE A 337 -1.12 -12.63 18.60
C PHE A 337 0.40 -12.67 18.58
N ASN A 338 0.96 -12.94 17.41
CA ASN A 338 2.37 -12.74 17.15
C ASN A 338 2.51 -11.37 16.46
N LYS A 339 3.20 -10.42 17.10
CA LYS A 339 3.48 -9.09 16.53
C LYS A 339 4.10 -9.16 15.12
N ARG A 340 4.85 -10.22 14.81
CA ARG A 340 5.43 -10.46 13.47
C ARG A 340 4.41 -10.93 12.43
N GLU A 341 3.27 -11.46 12.87
CA GLU A 341 2.21 -12.01 12.02
C GLU A 341 0.96 -11.12 11.98
N ALA A 342 0.91 -10.09 12.83
CA ALA A 342 -0.12 -9.05 12.89
C ALA A 342 -0.03 -8.01 11.76
N VAL A 343 0.72 -8.27 10.68
CA VAL A 343 1.00 -7.30 9.59
C VAL A 343 -0.29 -6.81 8.90
N HIS A 344 -1.35 -7.61 8.94
CA HIS A 344 -2.64 -7.28 8.32
C HIS A 344 -3.68 -6.73 9.32
N LEU A 345 -3.39 -6.66 10.62
CA LEU A 345 -4.27 -6.06 11.61
C LEU A 345 -4.13 -4.53 11.59
N ASN A 346 -5.26 -3.81 11.61
CA ASN A 346 -5.20 -2.36 11.72
C ASN A 346 -4.92 -1.93 13.18
N ALA A 347 -4.37 -0.72 13.36
CA ALA A 347 -3.96 -0.22 14.67
C ALA A 347 -5.11 -0.16 15.69
N ARG A 348 -6.34 0.11 15.24
CA ARG A 348 -7.54 0.15 16.10
C ARG A 348 -7.88 -1.25 16.61
N THR A 349 -7.83 -2.27 15.75
CA THR A 349 -8.01 -3.69 16.13
C THR A 349 -6.95 -4.12 17.13
N VAL A 350 -5.68 -3.76 16.90
CA VAL A 350 -4.58 -4.06 17.83
C VAL A 350 -4.79 -3.39 19.20
N SER A 351 -5.15 -2.10 19.23
CA SER A 351 -5.45 -1.39 20.49
C SER A 351 -6.56 -2.09 21.26
N ARG A 352 -7.66 -2.40 20.58
CA ARG A 352 -8.82 -3.10 21.13
C ARG A 352 -8.49 -4.47 21.71
N LEU A 353 -7.65 -5.26 21.02
CA LEU A 353 -7.15 -6.53 21.54
C LEU A 353 -6.27 -6.34 22.78
N ASN A 354 -5.41 -5.32 22.81
CA ASN A 354 -4.57 -5.03 23.98
C ASN A 354 -5.39 -4.58 25.19
N ASP A 355 -6.42 -3.74 24.97
CA ASP A 355 -7.32 -3.27 26.03
C ASP A 355 -8.09 -4.45 26.64
N TYR A 356 -8.57 -5.37 25.81
CA TYR A 356 -9.19 -6.63 26.27
C TYR A 356 -8.25 -7.45 27.15
N CYS A 357 -7.03 -7.71 26.69
CA CYS A 357 -6.04 -8.49 27.44
C CYS A 357 -5.77 -7.88 28.81
N LYS A 358 -5.67 -6.54 28.90
CA LYS A 358 -5.48 -5.82 30.17
C LYS A 358 -6.67 -5.99 31.11
N ILE A 359 -7.90 -5.82 30.64
CA ILE A 359 -9.12 -5.92 31.46
C ILE A 359 -9.25 -7.31 32.10
N HIS A 360 -8.90 -8.36 31.36
CA HIS A 360 -9.11 -9.75 31.79
C HIS A 360 -7.84 -10.43 32.34
N ASN A 361 -6.75 -9.68 32.56
CA ASN A 361 -5.45 -10.23 33.00
C ASN A 361 -4.97 -11.40 32.12
N ILE A 362 -5.22 -11.31 30.80
CA ILE A 362 -4.79 -12.31 29.82
C ILE A 362 -3.47 -11.82 29.23
N GLU A 363 -2.46 -12.68 29.19
CA GLU A 363 -1.23 -12.36 28.46
C GLU A 363 -1.57 -12.05 26.99
N PRO A 364 -0.94 -11.02 26.38
CA PRO A 364 -1.25 -10.58 25.02
C PRO A 364 -0.98 -11.62 23.92
N ASN A 365 -0.56 -12.84 24.27
CA ASN A 365 -0.26 -13.93 23.36
C ASN A 365 -1.42 -14.93 23.15
N PHE A 366 -2.63 -14.67 23.69
CA PHE A 366 -3.87 -15.45 23.46
C PHE A 366 -3.68 -16.98 23.37
N LYS A 367 -2.80 -17.59 24.18
CA LYS A 367 -2.60 -19.07 24.19
C LYS A 367 -3.78 -19.77 24.85
N THR A 368 -4.94 -19.71 24.21
CA THR A 368 -6.23 -20.04 24.83
C THR A 368 -7.11 -20.96 23.99
N LYS A 369 -6.60 -21.52 22.88
CA LYS A 369 -7.35 -22.53 22.11
C LYS A 369 -7.62 -23.75 22.98
N VAL A 370 -8.89 -23.93 23.36
CA VAL A 370 -9.33 -25.17 23.98
C VAL A 370 -9.57 -26.23 22.89
N PRO A 371 -9.50 -27.54 23.21
CA PRO A 371 -9.69 -28.60 22.21
C PRO A 371 -10.99 -28.50 21.40
N LYS A 372 -12.04 -27.91 21.99
CA LYS A 372 -13.33 -27.64 21.32
C LYS A 372 -13.17 -26.67 20.14
N ASP A 373 -12.40 -25.59 20.30
CA ASP A 373 -12.21 -24.56 19.28
C ASP A 373 -11.38 -25.10 18.09
N ILE A 374 -10.38 -25.93 18.40
CA ILE A 374 -9.57 -26.62 17.38
C ILE A 374 -10.44 -27.55 16.54
N ARG A 375 -11.33 -28.34 17.19
CA ARG A 375 -12.26 -29.24 16.50
C ARG A 375 -13.25 -28.47 15.63
N LEU A 376 -13.82 -27.39 16.16
CA LEU A 376 -14.74 -26.53 15.43
C LEU A 376 -14.06 -25.91 14.19
N MET A 377 -12.86 -25.33 14.34
CA MET A 377 -12.13 -24.76 13.22
C MET A 377 -11.75 -25.83 12.17
N LYS A 378 -11.39 -27.03 12.59
CA LYS A 378 -11.14 -28.16 11.68
C LYS A 378 -12.41 -28.54 10.93
N GLN A 379 -13.56 -28.58 11.60
CA GLN A 379 -14.85 -28.84 10.97
C GLN A 379 -15.21 -27.74 9.97
N ILE A 380 -15.08 -26.46 10.35
CA ILE A 380 -15.31 -25.32 9.45
C ILE A 380 -14.47 -25.45 8.18
N ASN A 381 -13.17 -25.71 8.31
CA ASN A 381 -12.28 -25.85 7.15
C ASN A 381 -12.62 -27.07 6.27
N ASN A 382 -13.16 -28.14 6.86
CA ASN A 382 -13.58 -29.33 6.10
C ASN A 382 -14.94 -29.14 5.41
N ASP A 383 -15.88 -28.45 6.06
CA ASP A 383 -17.25 -28.27 5.57
C ASP A 383 -17.33 -27.11 4.56
N LEU A 384 -16.50 -26.06 4.70
CA LEU A 384 -16.42 -24.92 3.78
C LEU A 384 -15.42 -25.18 2.65
N VAL A 385 -15.75 -26.13 1.80
CA VAL A 385 -15.00 -26.48 0.59
C VAL A 385 -15.99 -26.61 -0.57
N TRP A 386 -15.67 -25.97 -1.70
CA TRP A 386 -16.48 -26.10 -2.91
C TRP A 386 -16.29 -27.45 -3.58
N LYS A 387 -17.37 -27.97 -4.16
CA LYS A 387 -17.36 -29.24 -4.89
C LYS A 387 -16.44 -29.14 -6.10
N ASP A 388 -15.67 -30.20 -6.35
CA ASP A 388 -14.72 -30.32 -7.47
C ASP A 388 -13.67 -29.20 -7.55
N GLY A 389 -13.53 -28.39 -6.48
CA GLY A 389 -12.64 -27.25 -6.44
C GLY A 389 -13.08 -26.09 -7.36
N GLU A 390 -14.37 -25.98 -7.69
CA GLU A 390 -14.92 -24.90 -8.50
C GLU A 390 -15.90 -24.03 -7.69
N PRO A 391 -15.74 -22.70 -7.65
CA PRO A 391 -16.62 -21.87 -6.83
C PRO A 391 -18.09 -21.86 -7.26
N GLU A 392 -18.96 -22.24 -6.33
CA GLU A 392 -20.40 -22.06 -6.40
C GLU A 392 -20.77 -20.81 -5.58
N TRP A 393 -20.95 -19.68 -6.27
CA TRP A 393 -21.16 -18.37 -5.62
C TRP A 393 -22.59 -18.15 -5.09
N ASN A 394 -23.53 -19.04 -5.43
CA ASN A 394 -24.88 -19.04 -4.91
C ASN A 394 -25.01 -20.07 -3.78
N LEU A 395 -25.55 -19.66 -2.63
CA LEU A 395 -25.53 -20.50 -1.43
C LEU A 395 -26.37 -21.76 -1.62
N SER A 396 -27.49 -21.67 -2.34
CA SER A 396 -28.38 -22.80 -2.60
C SER A 396 -27.77 -23.87 -3.51
N GLU A 397 -26.73 -23.54 -4.26
CA GLU A 397 -26.04 -24.47 -5.15
C GLU A 397 -25.00 -25.32 -4.40
N ASN A 398 -24.62 -24.91 -3.19
CA ASN A 398 -23.59 -25.57 -2.38
C ASN A 398 -24.12 -26.81 -1.62
N THR A 399 -23.20 -27.66 -1.17
CA THR A 399 -23.55 -28.87 -0.40
C THR A 399 -24.25 -28.53 0.94
N PRO A 400 -25.11 -29.42 1.48
CA PRO A 400 -25.78 -29.16 2.76
C PRO A 400 -24.83 -28.86 3.93
N ASN A 401 -23.67 -29.53 3.98
CA ASN A 401 -22.64 -29.26 4.99
C ASN A 401 -22.04 -27.86 4.83
N PHE A 402 -21.77 -27.44 3.59
CA PHE A 402 -21.31 -26.09 3.28
C PHE A 402 -22.31 -25.05 3.75
N ILE A 403 -23.59 -25.19 3.39
CA ILE A 403 -24.66 -24.24 3.77
C ILE A 403 -24.75 -24.13 5.30
N ARG A 404 -24.75 -25.27 5.99
CA ARG A 404 -24.78 -25.31 7.46
C ARG A 404 -23.57 -24.58 8.07
N ALA A 405 -22.36 -24.87 7.60
CA ALA A 405 -21.15 -24.26 8.11
C ALA A 405 -21.08 -22.76 7.78
N ALA A 406 -21.51 -22.35 6.57
CA ALA A 406 -21.56 -20.95 6.14
C ALA A 406 -22.52 -20.14 7.02
N ASN A 407 -23.70 -20.71 7.33
CA ASN A 407 -24.64 -20.09 8.25
C ASN A 407 -24.08 -20.00 9.67
N ALA A 408 -23.36 -21.02 10.16
CA ALA A 408 -22.74 -21.00 11.47
C ALA A 408 -21.65 -19.93 11.60
N VAL A 409 -20.78 -19.77 10.60
CA VAL A 409 -19.73 -18.73 10.63
C VAL A 409 -20.28 -17.33 10.37
N ASN A 410 -21.44 -17.19 9.72
CA ASN A 410 -22.10 -15.89 9.57
C ASN A 410 -22.68 -15.35 10.90
N GLN A 411 -22.80 -16.20 11.92
CA GLN A 411 -23.16 -15.79 13.30
C GLN A 411 -21.99 -15.16 14.06
N PHE A 412 -20.81 -15.05 13.45
CA PHE A 412 -19.66 -14.32 14.00
C PHE A 412 -19.84 -12.79 14.07
N LYS A 413 -21.01 -12.28 13.68
CA LYS A 413 -21.37 -10.86 13.68
C LYS A 413 -21.66 -10.30 15.06
#